data_AF-A0A015LQF3-F1
#
_entry.id   AF-A0A015LQF3-F1
#
_cell.length_a   1.000
_cell.length_b   1.000
_cell.length_c   1.000
_cell.angle_alpha   90.00
_cell.angle_beta   90.00
_cell.angle_gamma   90.00
#
_symmetry.space_group_name_H-M   'P 1'
#
loop_
_entity.id
_entity.type
_entity.pdbx_description
1 polymer ?
#
loop_
_entity_poly.entity_id
_entity_poly.type
_entity_poly.pdbx_seq_one_letter_code
_entity_poly.pdbx_strand_id
1 'polypeptide(L)'
;MNLLPKYDGTIHPDEWLRQIKTQCMIHINNNHYYSNLENMTLEVAKSLVDPSINVNNVRSNDQLLTTLKNNVLFKIFLKSSKQKLRDLSYKFNTCGDEAESTLEFLVKFKKLCDNAEIINIDDQKFYLIHTLDIIYQYKFSEKIININTFDELLTSFQDFIIDQKCSIRSSSIVIIKHVATGKYLSSNNCPNGRYGYVVTLSNNQSDPSCQWQIIGQSLNDEIHYGNKIRLKSPATNQYLSSTNGCKSPATNHHLGNLFLIMLIYYY
;
A
#
# COMPACT_ATOMS: atom_id res chain seq x y z
N MET A 1 -8.29 35.20 5.07
CA MET A 1 -7.03 35.45 4.33
C MET A 1 -6.05 34.40 4.82
N ASN A 2 -5.74 33.37 4.01
CA ASN A 2 -4.75 32.37 4.42
C ASN A 2 -3.39 33.06 4.53
N LEU A 3 -2.67 32.81 5.63
CA LEU A 3 -1.35 33.38 5.85
C LEU A 3 -0.41 32.91 4.73
N LEU A 4 0.27 33.84 4.05
CA LEU A 4 1.25 33.48 3.05
C LEU A 4 2.43 32.75 3.74
N PRO A 5 2.86 31.59 3.22
CA PRO A 5 3.92 30.81 3.85
C PRO A 5 5.24 31.59 3.76
N LYS A 6 5.96 31.70 4.88
CA LYS A 6 7.34 32.20 4.89
C LYS A 6 8.29 31.13 4.36
N TYR A 7 9.40 31.56 3.74
CA TYR A 7 10.48 30.65 3.38
C TYR A 7 11.59 30.68 4.42
N ASP A 8 11.75 29.60 5.15
CA ASP A 8 12.76 29.38 6.20
C ASP A 8 13.69 28.20 5.90
N GLY A 9 13.63 27.67 4.66
CA GLY A 9 14.39 26.50 4.24
C GLY A 9 13.77 25.15 4.59
N THR A 10 12.56 25.09 5.18
CA THR A 10 11.87 23.83 5.53
C THR A 10 10.97 23.26 4.44
N ILE A 11 10.89 23.95 3.30
CA ILE A 11 10.07 23.60 2.13
C ILE A 11 10.90 23.70 0.86
N HIS A 12 10.59 22.88 -0.14
CA HIS A 12 11.24 22.95 -1.44
C HIS A 12 10.97 24.32 -2.12
N PRO A 13 12.00 25.04 -2.61
CA PRO A 13 11.84 26.37 -3.21
C PRO A 13 10.80 26.43 -4.33
N ASP A 14 10.78 25.45 -5.23
CA ASP A 14 9.81 25.40 -6.33
C ASP A 14 8.37 25.27 -5.83
N GLU A 15 8.15 24.42 -4.82
CA GLU A 15 6.82 24.21 -4.24
C GLU A 15 6.36 25.46 -3.48
N TRP A 16 7.24 26.07 -2.70
CA TRP A 16 6.94 27.29 -1.99
C TRP A 16 6.61 28.45 -2.94
N LEU A 17 7.43 28.68 -3.96
CA LEU A 17 7.20 29.76 -4.92
C LEU A 17 5.92 29.53 -5.73
N ARG A 18 5.59 28.27 -6.05
CA ARG A 18 4.31 27.90 -6.68
C ARG A 18 3.13 28.30 -5.80
N GLN A 19 3.19 28.06 -4.49
CA GLN A 19 2.15 28.47 -3.54
C GLN A 19 1.99 30.00 -3.52
N ILE A 20 3.09 30.76 -3.51
CA ILE A 20 3.04 32.23 -3.59
C ILE A 20 2.40 32.69 -4.91
N LYS A 21 2.85 32.15 -6.04
CA LYS A 21 2.32 32.48 -7.38
C LYS A 21 0.81 32.22 -7.48
N THR A 22 0.32 31.12 -6.92
CA THR A 22 -1.13 30.83 -6.89
C THR A 22 -1.91 31.89 -6.11
N GLN A 23 -1.38 32.36 -4.98
CA GLN A 23 -2.05 33.41 -4.20
C GLN A 23 -2.04 34.75 -4.93
N CYS A 24 -0.92 35.13 -5.56
CA CYS A 24 -0.85 36.32 -6.42
C CYS A 24 -1.87 36.26 -7.55
N MET A 25 -2.02 35.09 -8.20
CA MET A 25 -3.00 34.90 -9.29
C MET A 25 -4.45 35.12 -8.82
N ILE A 26 -4.83 34.57 -7.66
CA ILE A 26 -6.15 34.79 -7.06
C ILE A 26 -6.36 36.29 -6.77
N HIS A 27 -5.34 36.97 -6.24
CA HIS A 27 -5.43 38.38 -5.92
C HIS A 27 -5.60 39.26 -7.17
N ILE A 28 -4.87 38.98 -8.25
CA ILE A 28 -4.97 39.71 -9.53
C ILE A 28 -6.37 39.55 -10.13
N ASN A 29 -6.88 38.31 -10.21
CA ASN A 29 -8.19 38.03 -10.77
C ASN A 29 -9.33 38.77 -10.03
N ASN A 30 -9.16 39.04 -8.74
CA ASN A 30 -10.16 39.73 -7.93
C ASN A 30 -10.06 41.26 -7.99
N ASN A 31 -8.91 41.83 -8.35
CA ASN A 31 -8.66 43.28 -8.21
C ASN A 31 -8.39 44.03 -9.53
N HIS A 32 -8.31 43.35 -10.68
CA HIS A 32 -8.15 43.92 -12.04
C HIS A 32 -7.00 44.94 -12.25
N TYR A 33 -6.13 45.17 -11.26
CA TYR A 33 -5.22 46.33 -11.23
C TYR A 33 -3.74 46.01 -11.51
N TYR A 34 -3.37 44.74 -11.71
CA TYR A 34 -1.97 44.35 -11.90
C TYR A 34 -1.77 43.56 -13.19
N SER A 35 -0.95 44.08 -14.08
CA SER A 35 -0.69 43.51 -15.41
C SER A 35 0.49 42.52 -15.45
N ASN A 36 1.20 42.28 -14.34
CA ASN A 36 2.36 41.38 -14.33
C ASN A 36 2.40 40.48 -13.08
N LEU A 37 1.90 39.26 -13.23
CA LEU A 37 1.94 38.19 -12.22
C LEU A 37 3.38 37.86 -11.77
N GLU A 38 4.34 37.91 -12.69
CA GLU A 38 5.71 37.52 -12.43
C GLU A 38 6.41 38.51 -11.48
N ASN A 39 6.27 39.81 -11.75
CA ASN A 39 6.80 40.87 -10.88
C ASN A 39 6.11 40.87 -9.51
N MET A 40 4.78 40.72 -9.47
CA MET A 40 4.06 40.64 -8.19
C MET A 40 4.54 39.43 -7.36
N THR A 41 4.68 38.27 -8.00
CA THR A 41 5.15 37.06 -7.34
C THR A 41 6.54 37.28 -6.75
N LEU A 42 7.45 37.91 -7.50
CA LEU A 42 8.81 38.19 -7.05
C LEU A 42 8.85 39.12 -5.83
N GLU A 43 8.14 40.25 -5.88
CA GLU A 43 8.13 41.23 -4.78
C GLU A 43 7.52 40.62 -3.50
N VAL A 44 6.40 39.91 -3.63
CA VAL A 44 5.76 39.21 -2.50
C VAL A 44 6.69 38.13 -1.96
N ALA A 45 7.29 37.29 -2.82
CA ALA A 45 8.19 36.23 -2.40
C ALA A 45 9.41 36.79 -1.66
N LYS A 46 10.07 37.85 -2.17
CA LYS A 46 11.19 38.52 -1.49
C LYS A 46 10.83 38.98 -0.08
N SER A 47 9.61 39.50 0.12
CA SER A 47 9.14 39.94 1.44
C SER A 47 8.89 38.80 2.44
N LEU A 48 8.77 37.56 1.96
CA LEU A 48 8.43 36.37 2.75
C LEU A 48 9.62 35.44 3.00
N VAL A 49 10.77 35.72 2.38
CA VAL A 49 12.02 35.01 2.64
C VAL A 49 12.55 35.40 4.02
N ASP A 50 13.05 34.41 4.78
CA ASP A 50 13.69 34.65 6.06
C ASP A 50 14.83 35.68 5.92
N PRO A 51 14.90 36.72 6.78
CA PRO A 51 15.90 37.78 6.67
C PRO A 51 17.37 37.32 6.69
N SER A 52 17.64 36.11 7.19
CA SER A 52 18.99 35.51 7.13
C SER A 52 19.45 35.16 5.72
N ILE A 53 18.54 35.12 4.73
CA ILE A 53 18.83 34.80 3.34
C ILE A 53 18.81 36.08 2.50
N ASN A 54 19.97 36.47 1.96
CA ASN A 54 20.08 37.67 1.14
C ASN A 54 19.46 37.48 -0.26
N VAL A 55 18.31 38.12 -0.48
CA VAL A 55 17.59 38.13 -1.78
C VAL A 55 17.43 39.53 -2.37
N ASN A 56 18.11 40.55 -1.82
CA ASN A 56 17.90 41.95 -2.20
C ASN A 56 18.21 42.21 -3.69
N ASN A 57 19.26 41.58 -4.21
CA ASN A 57 19.74 41.76 -5.58
C ASN A 57 19.03 40.86 -6.61
N VAL A 58 18.07 40.04 -6.19
CA VAL A 58 17.33 39.14 -7.07
C VAL A 58 16.34 39.93 -7.93
N ARG A 59 16.38 39.70 -9.25
CA ARG A 59 15.58 40.42 -10.26
C ARG A 59 14.56 39.56 -11.01
N SER A 60 14.56 38.24 -10.80
CA SER A 60 13.58 37.33 -11.40
C SER A 60 13.25 36.18 -10.46
N ASN A 61 12.13 35.51 -10.72
CA ASN A 61 11.72 34.31 -9.98
C ASN A 61 12.75 33.17 -10.13
N ASP A 62 13.38 33.02 -11.30
CA ASP A 62 14.43 32.02 -11.52
C ASP A 62 15.71 32.33 -10.72
N GLN A 63 16.10 33.61 -10.65
CA GLN A 63 17.21 34.03 -9.80
C GLN A 63 16.87 33.82 -8.32
N LEU A 64 15.62 34.01 -7.91
CA LEU A 64 15.16 33.73 -6.55
C LEU A 64 15.34 32.24 -6.24
N LEU A 65 14.79 31.35 -7.07
CA LEU A 65 14.91 29.91 -6.90
C LEU A 65 16.37 29.47 -6.82
N THR A 66 17.21 29.98 -7.72
CA THR A 66 18.65 29.70 -7.72
C THR A 66 19.31 30.14 -6.41
N THR A 67 18.95 31.33 -5.91
CA THR A 67 19.46 31.86 -4.63
C THR A 67 19.04 30.99 -3.45
N LEU A 68 17.76 30.59 -3.40
CA LEU A 68 17.21 29.74 -2.35
C LEU A 68 17.83 28.33 -2.39
N LYS A 69 17.98 27.73 -3.58
CA LYS A 69 18.61 26.40 -3.75
C LYS A 69 20.10 26.40 -3.39
N ASN A 70 20.79 27.52 -3.57
CA ASN A 70 22.20 27.62 -3.20
C ASN A 70 22.42 27.81 -1.68
N ASN A 71 21.38 28.21 -0.95
CA ASN A 71 21.44 28.43 0.49
C ASN A 71 21.72 27.12 1.27
N VAL A 72 22.44 27.24 2.38
CA VAL A 72 22.82 26.11 3.23
C VAL A 72 21.60 25.39 3.84
N LEU A 73 20.54 26.11 4.21
CA LEU A 73 19.34 25.54 4.81
C LEU A 73 18.61 24.61 3.83
N PHE A 74 18.52 24.98 2.56
CA PHE A 74 17.95 24.10 1.53
C PHE A 74 18.79 22.82 1.35
N LYS A 75 20.12 22.94 1.34
CA LYS A 75 21.00 21.76 1.26
C LYS A 75 20.82 20.83 2.46
N ILE A 76 20.59 21.37 3.65
CA ILE A 76 20.26 20.59 4.86
C ILE A 76 18.88 19.92 4.70
N PHE A 77 17.87 20.65 4.23
CA PHE A 77 16.54 20.13 3.95
C PHE A 77 16.55 18.95 2.96
N LEU A 78 17.31 19.07 1.87
CA LEU A 78 17.45 18.01 0.87
C LEU A 78 18.07 16.74 1.49
N LYS A 79 19.13 16.90 2.29
CA LYS A 79 19.75 15.78 3.03
C LYS A 79 18.79 15.16 4.05
N SER A 80 18.04 15.99 4.79
CA SER A 80 17.02 15.54 5.75
C SER A 80 15.92 14.75 5.06
N SER A 81 15.45 15.18 3.89
CA SER A 81 14.45 14.46 3.10
C SER A 81 14.97 13.11 2.62
N LYS A 82 16.22 13.03 2.17
CA LYS A 82 16.89 11.76 1.84
C LYS A 82 17.01 10.82 3.04
N GLN A 83 17.32 11.35 4.22
CA GLN A 83 17.37 10.56 5.45
C GLN A 83 15.98 10.01 5.80
N LYS A 84 14.94 10.85 5.75
CA LYS A 84 13.55 10.42 5.95
C LYS A 84 13.11 9.33 4.99
N LEU A 85 13.59 9.31 3.74
CA LEU A 85 13.34 8.21 2.81
C LEU A 85 14.01 6.90 3.23
N ARG A 86 15.24 6.97 3.77
CA ARG A 86 15.95 5.78 4.27
C ARG A 86 15.27 5.17 5.50
N ASP A 87 14.70 6.04 6.33
CA ASP A 87 14.01 5.63 7.57
C ASP A 87 12.53 5.30 7.33
N LEU A 88 12.04 5.48 6.10
CA LEU A 88 10.65 5.20 5.76
C LEU A 88 10.42 3.69 5.73
N SER A 89 9.43 3.23 6.48
CA SER A 89 9.01 1.83 6.50
C SER A 89 7.52 1.72 6.20
N TYR A 90 7.16 0.78 5.34
CA TYR A 90 5.77 0.43 5.07
C TYR A 90 5.34 -0.66 6.06
N LYS A 91 4.20 -0.46 6.71
CA LYS A 91 3.60 -1.46 7.60
C LYS A 91 2.41 -2.08 6.89
N PHE A 92 2.39 -3.41 6.82
CA PHE A 92 1.22 -4.12 6.33
C PHE A 92 0.09 -3.98 7.35
N ASN A 93 -0.94 -3.22 7.02
CA ASN A 93 -2.14 -3.17 7.85
C ASN A 93 -2.80 -4.55 7.82
N THR A 94 -2.73 -5.27 8.93
CA THR A 94 -3.59 -6.43 9.18
C THR A 94 -5.04 -5.94 9.27
N CYS A 95 -5.97 -6.74 8.78
CA CYS A 95 -7.39 -6.39 8.74
C CYS A 95 -7.88 -5.99 10.15
N GLY A 96 -8.15 -4.70 10.38
CA GLY A 96 -8.74 -4.21 11.64
C GLY A 96 -8.10 -2.97 12.28
N ASP A 97 -6.88 -2.59 11.92
CA ASP A 97 -6.18 -1.45 12.57
C ASP A 97 -6.25 -0.16 11.75
N GLU A 98 -6.44 0.97 12.45
CA GLU A 98 -6.40 2.38 11.96
C GLU A 98 -4.98 2.82 11.52
N ALA A 99 -4.22 1.94 10.87
CA ALA A 99 -2.89 2.26 10.37
C ALA A 99 -2.95 3.03 9.02
N GLU A 100 -1.90 3.80 8.73
CA GLU A 100 -1.71 4.60 7.51
C GLU A 100 -2.13 3.80 6.26
N SER A 101 -3.02 4.37 5.45
CA SER A 101 -3.45 3.70 4.22
C SER A 101 -2.29 3.62 3.22
N THR A 102 -2.28 2.63 2.33
CA THR A 102 -1.25 2.52 1.29
C THR A 102 -1.16 3.79 0.44
N LEU A 103 -2.30 4.45 0.20
CA LEU A 103 -2.35 5.73 -0.51
C LEU A 103 -1.60 6.84 0.24
N GLU A 104 -1.86 7.01 1.54
CA GLU A 104 -1.18 8.02 2.38
C GLU A 104 0.34 7.78 2.39
N PHE A 105 0.75 6.52 2.54
CA PHE A 105 2.15 6.13 2.47
C PHE A 105 2.78 6.50 1.12
N LEU A 106 2.13 6.16 -0.01
CA LEU A 106 2.66 6.45 -1.34
C LEU A 106 2.71 7.96 -1.64
N VAL A 107 1.72 8.73 -1.18
CA VAL A 107 1.74 10.20 -1.26
C VAL A 107 2.92 10.78 -0.48
N LYS A 108 3.16 10.28 0.73
CA LYS A 108 4.28 10.68 1.57
C LYS A 108 5.62 10.29 0.94
N PHE A 109 5.74 9.09 0.39
CA PHE A 109 6.92 8.63 -0.34
C PHE A 109 7.22 9.54 -1.54
N LYS A 110 6.23 9.78 -2.40
CA LYS A 110 6.34 10.66 -3.57
C LYS A 110 6.83 12.06 -3.17
N LYS A 111 6.19 12.65 -2.17
CA LYS A 111 6.58 13.97 -1.65
C LYS A 111 8.01 14.01 -1.13
N LEU A 112 8.47 12.94 -0.47
CA LEU A 112 9.85 12.84 0.01
C LEU A 112 10.85 12.70 -1.14
N CYS A 113 10.53 11.95 -2.19
CA CYS A 113 11.34 11.89 -3.42
C CYS A 113 11.46 13.26 -4.09
N ASP A 114 10.35 13.99 -4.23
CA ASP A 114 10.33 15.34 -4.80
C ASP A 114 11.20 16.30 -3.98
N ASN A 115 11.03 16.31 -2.65
CA ASN A 115 11.82 17.15 -1.74
C ASN A 115 13.31 16.81 -1.72
N ALA A 116 13.66 15.56 -2.03
CA ALA A 116 15.02 15.07 -2.09
C ALA A 116 15.65 15.22 -3.49
N GLU A 117 14.91 15.75 -4.47
CA GLU A 117 15.25 15.81 -5.89
C GLU A 117 15.66 14.44 -6.47
N ILE A 118 14.95 13.36 -6.09
CA ILE A 118 15.18 12.00 -6.60
C ILE A 118 14.30 11.77 -7.83
N ILE A 119 14.91 11.99 -9.00
CA ILE A 119 14.23 11.93 -10.30
C ILE A 119 14.50 10.60 -11.01
N ASN A 120 15.65 9.97 -10.75
CA ASN A 120 16.03 8.71 -11.38
C ASN A 120 15.12 7.57 -10.90
N ILE A 121 14.58 6.80 -11.86
CA ILE A 121 13.64 5.72 -11.56
C ILE A 121 14.28 4.57 -10.76
N ASP A 122 15.55 4.26 -11.00
CA ASP A 122 16.24 3.19 -10.27
C ASP A 122 16.49 3.59 -8.81
N ASP A 123 16.81 4.86 -8.55
CA ASP A 123 16.86 5.38 -7.19
C ASP A 123 15.48 5.31 -6.51
N GLN A 124 14.41 5.69 -7.20
CA GLN A 124 13.04 5.60 -6.67
C GLN A 124 12.65 4.14 -6.36
N LYS A 125 12.96 3.19 -7.25
CA LYS A 125 12.79 1.75 -7.02
C LYS A 125 13.56 1.30 -5.79
N PHE A 126 14.84 1.69 -5.70
CA PHE A 126 15.71 1.35 -4.58
C PHE A 126 15.09 1.80 -3.25
N TYR A 127 14.73 3.08 -3.15
CA TYR A 127 14.13 3.62 -1.93
C TYR A 127 12.80 2.94 -1.60
N LEU A 128 11.92 2.72 -2.58
CA LEU A 128 10.61 2.12 -2.34
C LEU A 128 10.72 0.65 -1.88
N ILE A 129 11.60 -0.14 -2.49
CA ILE A 129 11.88 -1.54 -2.07
C ILE A 129 12.33 -1.56 -0.61
N HIS A 130 13.25 -0.69 -0.22
CA HIS A 130 13.82 -0.70 1.14
C HIS A 130 12.83 -0.30 2.23
N THR A 131 11.64 0.20 1.86
CA THR A 131 10.56 0.42 2.82
C THR A 131 9.87 -0.86 3.29
N LEU A 132 10.01 -1.96 2.55
CA LEU A 132 9.38 -3.25 2.84
C LEU A 132 10.28 -4.13 3.71
N ASP A 133 9.67 -5.06 4.45
CA ASP A 133 10.41 -6.14 5.11
C ASP A 133 11.15 -7.01 4.08
N ILE A 134 12.30 -7.56 4.48
CA ILE A 134 13.23 -8.29 3.59
C ILE A 134 12.56 -9.43 2.79
N ILE A 135 11.54 -10.06 3.37
CA ILE A 135 10.77 -11.15 2.75
C ILE A 135 10.01 -10.66 1.50
N TYR A 136 9.54 -9.41 1.52
CA TYR A 136 8.78 -8.80 0.43
C TYR A 136 9.67 -8.05 -0.56
N GLN A 137 10.87 -7.63 -0.16
CA GLN A 137 11.81 -6.92 -1.03
C GLN A 137 12.15 -7.70 -2.28
N TYR A 138 12.51 -8.99 -2.14
CA TYR A 138 12.84 -9.84 -3.28
C TYR A 138 11.67 -9.96 -4.26
N LYS A 139 10.48 -10.36 -3.75
CA LYS A 139 9.27 -10.52 -4.58
C LYS A 139 8.89 -9.24 -5.32
N PHE A 140 8.94 -8.10 -4.63
CA PHE A 140 8.59 -6.83 -5.24
C PHE A 140 9.64 -6.38 -6.26
N SER A 141 10.93 -6.62 -5.98
CA SER A 141 12.02 -6.27 -6.90
C SER A 141 11.87 -6.96 -8.26
N GLU A 142 11.47 -8.24 -8.28
CA GLU A 142 11.19 -8.97 -9.53
C GLU A 142 10.02 -8.37 -10.31
N LYS A 143 8.97 -7.91 -9.61
CA LYS A 143 7.76 -7.32 -10.23
C LYS A 143 8.04 -5.99 -10.91
N ILE A 144 9.05 -5.24 -10.47
CA ILE A 144 9.30 -3.86 -10.94
C ILE A 144 10.52 -3.71 -11.87
N ILE A 145 11.18 -4.81 -12.27
CA ILE A 145 12.39 -4.76 -13.11
C ILE A 145 12.16 -3.88 -14.35
N ASN A 146 11.07 -4.11 -15.07
CA ASN A 146 10.77 -3.47 -16.35
C ASN A 146 10.03 -2.13 -16.24
N ILE A 147 9.77 -1.63 -15.03
CA ILE A 147 9.07 -0.36 -14.83
C ILE A 147 10.01 0.79 -15.13
N ASN A 148 9.55 1.75 -15.94
CA ASN A 148 10.39 2.89 -16.35
C ASN A 148 9.83 4.25 -15.89
N THR A 149 8.62 4.27 -15.32
CA THR A 149 7.97 5.50 -14.88
C THR A 149 7.63 5.44 -13.39
N PHE A 150 7.62 6.61 -12.74
CA PHE A 150 7.31 6.67 -11.32
C PHE A 150 5.85 6.29 -11.04
N ASP A 151 4.93 6.70 -11.90
CA ASP A 151 3.50 6.40 -11.72
C ASP A 151 3.21 4.89 -11.85
N GLU A 152 3.86 4.19 -12.78
CA GLU A 152 3.79 2.71 -12.86
C GLU A 152 4.36 2.05 -11.60
N LEU A 153 5.45 2.58 -11.04
CA LEU A 153 6.05 2.06 -9.82
C LEU A 153 5.08 2.15 -8.63
N LEU A 154 4.40 3.30 -8.48
CA LEU A 154 3.42 3.52 -7.42
C LEU A 154 2.21 2.57 -7.56
N THR A 155 1.68 2.42 -8.77
CA THR A 155 0.57 1.49 -9.04
C THR A 155 0.99 0.04 -8.79
N SER A 156 2.17 -0.37 -9.26
CA SER A 156 2.68 -1.72 -9.03
C SER A 156 2.87 -2.03 -7.54
N PHE A 157 3.29 -1.04 -6.74
CA PHE A 157 3.36 -1.17 -5.29
C PHE A 157 1.96 -1.39 -4.69
N GLN A 158 0.97 -0.58 -5.07
CA GLN A 158 -0.41 -0.74 -4.61
C GLN A 158 -0.94 -2.14 -4.95
N ASP A 159 -0.76 -2.60 -6.19
CA ASP A 159 -1.17 -3.94 -6.63
C ASP A 159 -0.44 -5.03 -5.86
N PHE A 160 0.87 -4.88 -5.65
CA PHE A 160 1.65 -5.81 -4.85
C PHE A 160 1.12 -5.92 -3.41
N ILE A 161 0.78 -4.79 -2.77
CA ILE A 161 0.19 -4.82 -1.43
C ILE A 161 -1.16 -5.53 -1.42
N ILE A 162 -2.01 -5.29 -2.43
CA ILE A 162 -3.30 -5.98 -2.57
C ILE A 162 -3.07 -7.49 -2.71
N ASP A 163 -2.18 -7.92 -3.61
CA ASP A 163 -1.82 -9.32 -3.82
C ASP A 163 -1.36 -9.97 -2.50
N GLN A 164 -0.48 -9.29 -1.76
CA GLN A 164 0.03 -9.81 -0.49
C GLN A 164 -1.02 -9.83 0.63
N LYS A 165 -1.98 -8.91 0.65
CA LYS A 165 -3.10 -8.92 1.62
C LYS A 165 -4.14 -9.98 1.29
N CYS A 166 -4.38 -10.22 0.00
CA CYS A 166 -5.30 -11.25 -0.49
C CYS A 166 -4.66 -12.65 -0.51
N SER A 167 -3.36 -12.75 -0.23
CA SER A 167 -2.66 -14.03 -0.15
C SER A 167 -3.17 -14.88 1.02
N ILE A 168 -3.77 -16.02 0.70
CA ILE A 168 -4.16 -17.02 1.69
C ILE A 168 -2.89 -17.75 2.13
N ARG A 169 -2.61 -17.77 3.43
CA ARG A 169 -1.44 -18.44 4.00
C ARG A 169 -1.85 -19.68 4.78
N SER A 170 -0.87 -20.55 5.02
CA SER A 170 -1.03 -21.56 6.06
C SER A 170 -1.42 -20.90 7.39
N SER A 171 -2.32 -21.54 8.13
CA SER A 171 -3.03 -21.05 9.31
C SER A 171 -4.11 -19.98 9.11
N SER A 172 -4.31 -19.44 7.90
CA SER A 172 -5.41 -18.51 7.63
C SER A 172 -6.77 -19.16 7.87
N ILE A 173 -7.71 -18.41 8.46
CA ILE A 173 -9.11 -18.82 8.61
C ILE A 173 -9.89 -18.29 7.41
N VAL A 174 -10.58 -19.18 6.71
CA VAL A 174 -11.39 -18.87 5.53
C VAL A 174 -12.81 -19.42 5.67
N ILE A 175 -13.71 -18.88 4.85
CA ILE A 175 -15.04 -19.43 4.62
C ILE A 175 -15.09 -19.93 3.17
N ILE A 176 -15.58 -21.15 2.97
CA ILE A 176 -15.64 -21.78 1.65
C ILE A 176 -17.07 -21.76 1.14
N LYS A 177 -17.31 -21.07 0.02
CA LYS A 177 -18.62 -20.95 -0.62
C LYS A 177 -18.73 -21.86 -1.84
N HIS A 178 -19.76 -22.69 -1.90
CA HIS A 178 -20.11 -23.44 -3.08
C HIS A 178 -20.81 -22.52 -4.09
N VAL A 179 -20.17 -22.26 -5.22
CA VAL A 179 -20.62 -21.21 -6.16
C VAL A 179 -22.00 -21.49 -6.76
N ALA A 180 -22.30 -22.72 -7.16
CA ALA A 180 -23.57 -23.02 -7.81
C ALA A 180 -24.79 -22.90 -6.86
N THR A 181 -24.61 -23.15 -5.56
CA THR A 181 -25.72 -23.07 -4.59
C THR A 181 -25.68 -21.82 -3.72
N GLY A 182 -24.57 -21.08 -3.73
CA GLY A 182 -24.33 -19.95 -2.84
C GLY A 182 -24.13 -20.32 -1.37
N LYS A 183 -24.17 -21.61 -1.01
CA LYS A 183 -24.09 -22.10 0.37
C LYS A 183 -22.64 -22.27 0.83
N TYR A 184 -22.43 -22.27 2.14
CA TYR A 184 -21.11 -22.33 2.76
C TYR A 184 -20.82 -23.71 3.35
N LEU A 185 -19.58 -24.17 3.23
CA LEU A 185 -19.12 -25.42 3.83
C LEU A 185 -19.11 -25.30 5.35
N SER A 186 -19.88 -26.12 6.05
CA SER A 186 -20.04 -26.08 7.51
C SER A 186 -19.72 -27.44 8.14
N SER A 187 -19.16 -27.44 9.34
CA SER A 187 -18.99 -28.64 10.17
C SER A 187 -20.12 -28.76 11.19
N ASN A 188 -20.88 -29.85 11.17
CA ASN A 188 -21.93 -30.11 12.14
C ASN A 188 -21.70 -31.42 12.90
N ASN A 189 -22.26 -31.53 14.11
CA ASN A 189 -22.22 -32.78 14.88
C ASN A 189 -23.13 -33.82 14.21
N CYS A 190 -22.69 -35.08 14.18
CA CYS A 190 -23.59 -36.20 13.86
C CYS A 190 -24.75 -36.22 14.88
N PRO A 191 -26.02 -36.15 14.45
CA PRO A 191 -27.17 -36.19 15.35
C PRO A 191 -27.25 -37.49 16.18
N ASN A 192 -26.66 -38.57 15.68
CA ASN A 192 -26.80 -39.91 16.24
C ASN A 192 -25.69 -40.31 17.23
N GLY A 193 -24.88 -39.36 17.72
CA GLY A 193 -23.90 -39.58 18.79
C GLY A 193 -22.73 -40.52 18.46
N ARG A 194 -22.66 -41.10 17.24
CA ARG A 194 -21.49 -41.83 16.77
C ARG A 194 -20.38 -40.84 16.46
N TYR A 195 -19.23 -41.03 17.10
CA TYR A 195 -17.99 -40.27 16.96
C TYR A 195 -17.75 -39.81 15.52
N GLY A 196 -18.06 -38.55 15.23
CA GLY A 196 -17.89 -38.01 13.89
C GLY A 196 -18.61 -36.68 13.70
N TYR A 197 -17.98 -35.80 12.93
CA TYR A 197 -18.56 -34.56 12.46
C TYR A 197 -18.93 -34.75 10.98
N VAL A 198 -20.08 -34.22 10.58
CA VAL A 198 -20.57 -34.24 9.21
C VAL A 198 -20.31 -32.89 8.58
N VAL A 199 -19.95 -32.92 7.31
CA VAL A 199 -19.80 -31.71 6.50
C VAL A 199 -21.15 -31.41 5.86
N THR A 200 -21.69 -30.24 6.15
CA THR A 200 -22.99 -29.78 5.63
C THR A 200 -22.82 -28.48 4.85
N LEU A 201 -23.90 -28.03 4.21
CA LEU A 201 -23.98 -26.73 3.58
C LEU A 201 -24.87 -25.81 4.40
N SER A 202 -24.31 -24.71 4.90
CA SER A 202 -25.02 -23.66 5.64
C SER A 202 -25.42 -22.51 4.71
N ASN A 203 -26.53 -21.86 5.01
CA ASN A 203 -26.93 -20.61 4.33
C ASN A 203 -26.35 -19.37 5.03
N ASN A 204 -25.76 -19.53 6.23
CA ASN A 204 -25.25 -18.43 7.04
C ASN A 204 -23.72 -18.44 7.07
N GLN A 205 -23.10 -17.43 6.47
CA GLN A 205 -21.63 -17.27 6.47
C GLN A 205 -21.07 -16.95 7.85
N SER A 206 -21.87 -16.33 8.73
CA SER A 206 -21.43 -15.88 10.05
C SER A 206 -21.43 -16.98 11.10
N ASP A 207 -21.85 -18.19 10.74
CA ASP A 207 -21.82 -19.33 11.63
C ASP A 207 -20.36 -19.77 11.88
N PRO A 208 -19.88 -19.86 13.14
CA PRO A 208 -18.54 -20.34 13.44
C PRO A 208 -18.21 -21.72 12.86
N SER A 209 -19.23 -22.56 12.63
CA SER A 209 -19.06 -23.86 11.97
C SER A 209 -18.64 -23.76 10.51
N CYS A 210 -18.79 -22.60 9.86
CA CYS A 210 -18.38 -22.34 8.48
C CYS A 210 -16.91 -21.92 8.36
N GLN A 211 -16.21 -21.71 9.48
CA GLN A 211 -14.81 -21.31 9.50
C GLN A 211 -13.89 -22.51 9.33
N TRP A 212 -12.90 -22.38 8.44
CA TRP A 212 -11.89 -23.41 8.20
C TRP A 212 -10.51 -22.80 8.25
N GLN A 213 -9.66 -23.32 9.12
CA GLN A 213 -8.24 -23.03 9.13
C GLN A 213 -7.56 -23.83 8.03
N ILE A 214 -6.85 -23.15 7.12
CA ILE A 214 -6.03 -23.77 6.09
C ILE A 214 -4.72 -24.22 6.72
N ILE A 215 -4.33 -25.46 6.47
CA ILE A 215 -3.06 -26.03 6.92
C ILE A 215 -2.28 -26.45 5.68
N GLY A 216 -1.24 -25.67 5.36
CA GLY A 216 -0.29 -25.93 4.30
C GLY A 216 0.78 -26.96 4.70
N GLN A 217 1.78 -27.15 3.85
CA GLN A 217 2.92 -28.02 4.15
C GLN A 217 3.89 -27.36 5.14
N SER A 218 4.11 -26.04 5.02
CA SER A 218 4.82 -25.21 5.99
C SER A 218 3.90 -24.21 6.69
N LEU A 219 4.35 -23.64 7.81
CA LEU A 219 3.61 -22.69 8.66
C LEU A 219 3.44 -21.30 8.05
N ASN A 220 4.17 -20.95 6.97
CA ASN A 220 4.14 -19.63 6.33
C ASN A 220 4.05 -19.67 4.80
N ASP A 221 3.73 -20.84 4.22
CA ASP A 221 3.61 -20.93 2.77
C ASP A 221 2.36 -20.18 2.29
N GLU A 222 2.57 -19.40 1.23
CA GLU A 222 1.50 -18.85 0.41
C GLU A 222 0.80 -20.00 -0.32
N ILE A 223 -0.53 -20.04 -0.23
CA ILE A 223 -1.34 -21.12 -0.78
C ILE A 223 -1.81 -20.71 -2.17
N HIS A 224 -1.22 -21.34 -3.19
CA HIS A 224 -1.61 -21.15 -4.58
C HIS A 224 -2.63 -22.20 -5.04
N TYR A 225 -3.31 -21.91 -6.15
CA TYR A 225 -4.18 -22.86 -6.80
C TYR A 225 -3.43 -24.16 -7.13
N GLY A 226 -4.04 -25.31 -6.86
CA GLY A 226 -3.41 -26.62 -7.04
C GLY A 226 -2.52 -27.07 -5.88
N ASN A 227 -2.23 -26.19 -4.91
CA ASN A 227 -1.53 -26.59 -3.70
C ASN A 227 -2.39 -27.61 -2.92
N LYS A 228 -1.68 -28.61 -2.42
CA LYS A 228 -2.20 -29.63 -1.54
C LYS A 228 -2.35 -29.06 -0.13
N ILE A 229 -3.59 -28.93 0.35
CA ILE A 229 -3.88 -28.40 1.68
C ILE A 229 -4.75 -29.32 2.52
N ARG A 230 -4.77 -29.05 3.82
CA ARG A 230 -5.74 -29.60 4.78
C ARG A 230 -6.62 -28.46 5.31
N LEU A 231 -7.86 -28.79 5.61
CA LEU A 231 -8.79 -27.87 6.27
C LEU A 231 -9.07 -28.38 7.66
N LYS A 232 -9.01 -27.50 8.66
CA LYS A 232 -9.25 -27.81 10.06
C LYS A 232 -10.32 -26.88 10.61
N SER A 233 -11.37 -27.42 11.22
CA SER A 233 -12.40 -26.60 11.86
C SER A 233 -11.85 -26.03 13.18
N PRO A 234 -11.82 -24.70 13.38
CA PRO A 234 -11.41 -24.10 14.64
C PRO A 234 -12.35 -24.46 15.79
N ALA A 235 -13.66 -24.59 15.52
CA ALA A 235 -14.68 -24.88 16.52
C ALA A 235 -14.57 -26.31 17.08
N THR A 236 -14.16 -27.27 16.26
CA THR A 236 -14.15 -28.70 16.62
C THR A 236 -12.73 -29.26 16.75
N ASN A 237 -11.73 -28.49 16.34
CA ASN A 237 -10.33 -28.89 16.24
C ASN A 237 -10.08 -30.11 15.31
N GLN A 238 -11.07 -30.46 14.48
CA GLN A 238 -11.00 -31.63 13.59
C GLN A 238 -10.64 -31.26 12.16
N TYR A 239 -9.98 -32.20 11.48
CA TYR A 239 -9.65 -32.07 10.07
C TYR A 239 -10.82 -32.51 9.20
N LEU A 240 -11.00 -31.82 8.08
CA LEU A 240 -11.82 -32.31 6.99
C LEU A 240 -11.15 -33.57 6.41
N SER A 241 -11.78 -34.72 6.62
CA SER A 241 -11.31 -36.01 6.11
C SER A 241 -12.49 -36.84 5.63
N SER A 242 -12.29 -37.64 4.59
CA SER A 242 -13.27 -38.65 4.19
C SER A 242 -13.04 -39.94 4.97
N THR A 243 -14.13 -40.67 5.25
CA THR A 243 -14.06 -42.02 5.80
C THR A 243 -13.34 -42.96 4.83
N ASN A 244 -12.37 -43.71 5.33
CA ASN A 244 -11.58 -44.67 4.54
C ASN A 244 -12.48 -45.55 3.67
N GLY A 245 -12.21 -45.58 2.36
CA GLY A 245 -12.95 -46.37 1.37
C GLY A 245 -14.04 -45.62 0.61
N CYS A 246 -14.44 -44.42 1.04
CA CYS A 246 -15.42 -43.60 0.31
C CYS A 246 -14.75 -42.83 -0.85
N LYS A 247 -15.38 -42.87 -2.02
CA LYS A 247 -15.00 -42.11 -3.21
C LYS A 247 -15.98 -40.97 -3.43
N SER A 248 -15.50 -39.85 -3.95
CA SER A 248 -16.37 -38.76 -4.40
C SER A 248 -17.39 -39.31 -5.41
N PRO A 249 -18.71 -39.10 -5.21
CA PRO A 249 -19.73 -39.60 -6.13
C PRO A 249 -19.66 -38.97 -7.53
N ALA A 250 -19.05 -37.79 -7.66
CA ALA A 250 -18.88 -37.11 -8.94
C ALA A 250 -17.57 -37.46 -9.66
N THR A 251 -16.47 -37.69 -8.93
CA THR A 251 -15.13 -37.83 -9.53
C THR A 251 -14.47 -39.18 -9.29
N ASN A 252 -15.08 -40.05 -8.47
CA ASN A 252 -14.59 -41.38 -8.12
C ASN A 252 -13.16 -41.41 -7.52
N HIS A 253 -12.63 -40.26 -7.11
CA HIS A 253 -11.37 -40.15 -6.38
C HIS A 253 -11.60 -40.42 -4.90
N HIS A 254 -10.64 -41.11 -4.27
CA HIS A 254 -10.55 -41.16 -2.82
C HIS A 254 -10.27 -39.74 -2.32
N LEU A 255 -11.17 -39.21 -1.51
CA LEU A 255 -10.94 -37.97 -0.76
C LEU A 255 -9.92 -38.27 0.36
N GLY A 256 -8.65 -38.46 -0.02
CA GLY A 256 -7.56 -38.45 0.95
C GLY A 256 -7.47 -37.08 1.62
N ASN A 257 -6.68 -36.97 2.69
CA ASN A 257 -6.45 -35.77 3.53
C ASN A 257 -5.82 -34.56 2.80
N LEU A 258 -6.14 -34.36 1.53
CA LEU A 258 -5.48 -33.53 0.55
C LEU A 258 -6.54 -33.02 -0.42
N PHE A 259 -7.02 -31.80 -0.18
CA PHE A 259 -7.95 -31.13 -1.08
C PHE A 259 -7.16 -30.28 -2.07
N LEU A 260 -7.50 -30.38 -3.36
CA LEU A 260 -7.24 -29.30 -4.31
C LEU A 260 -8.37 -28.29 -4.12
N ILE A 261 -8.06 -27.09 -3.63
CA ILE A 261 -9.04 -26.00 -3.69
C ILE A 261 -9.07 -25.45 -5.12
N MET A 262 -10.24 -25.49 -5.75
CA MET A 262 -10.59 -24.52 -6.79
C MET A 262 -10.83 -23.18 -6.11
N LEU A 263 -9.79 -22.35 -6.00
CA LEU A 263 -9.93 -21.01 -5.46
C LEU A 263 -10.65 -20.18 -6.52
N ILE A 264 -11.91 -19.88 -6.25
CA ILE A 264 -12.65 -18.87 -6.98
C ILE A 264 -12.33 -17.56 -6.29
N TYR A 265 -11.69 -16.67 -7.05
CA TYR A 265 -11.35 -15.31 -6.72
C TYR A 265 -12.47 -14.62 -5.93
N TYR A 266 -12.10 -13.94 -4.84
CA TYR A 266 -12.90 -12.82 -4.34
C TYR A 266 -12.46 -11.56 -5.10
N TYR A 267 -13.45 -10.75 -5.47
CA TYR A 267 -13.40 -9.58 -6.36
C TYR A 267 -12.16 -8.70 -6.26
#